data_AF-A0A2N3DPQ5-F1
#
_entry.id   AF-A0A2N3DPQ5-F1
#
_cell.length_a   1.000
_cell.length_b   1.000
_cell.length_c   1.000
_cell.angle_alpha   90.00
_cell.angle_beta   90.00
_cell.angle_gamma   90.00
#
_symmetry.space_group_name_H-M   'P 1'
#
loop_
_entity.id
_entity.type
_entity.pdbx_description
1 polymer ?
#
loop_
_entity_poly.entity_id
_entity_poly.type
_entity_poly.pdbx_seq_one_letter_code
_entity_poly.pdbx_strand_id
1 'polypeptide(L)'
;MAGLPDALWLRLAGTLVLAGLVVIAAISGTFRPLENRVEELTFAALERPASGQVHVVEMDAASMAAIQSWPWPRDHYARVVQQLDAAGARSISFDVDFSGSGDPVSDLAFGAAIAAADAPVALPTFAQNAGFRAGR
;
A
#
# COMPACT_ATOMS: atom_id res chain seq x y z
N MET A 1 -47.66 17.45 21.54
CA MET A 1 -46.40 17.24 20.80
C MET A 1 -46.34 18.28 19.70
N ALA A 2 -45.73 19.44 19.97
CA ALA A 2 -45.68 20.54 19.00
C ALA A 2 -44.79 20.10 17.82
N GLY A 3 -45.35 20.06 16.62
CA GLY A 3 -44.60 19.77 15.40
C GLY A 3 -43.53 20.83 15.18
N LEU A 4 -42.37 20.39 14.69
CA LEU A 4 -41.30 21.31 14.29
C LEU A 4 -41.84 22.28 13.22
N PRO A 5 -41.44 23.56 13.24
CA PRO A 5 -41.91 24.55 12.27
C PRO A 5 -41.52 24.15 10.85
N ASP A 6 -42.41 24.35 9.87
CA ASP A 6 -42.22 23.92 8.47
C ASP A 6 -40.90 24.42 7.85
N ALA A 7 -40.44 25.60 8.26
CA ALA A 7 -39.17 26.18 7.86
C ALA A 7 -37.95 25.33 8.31
N LEU A 8 -38.04 24.64 9.44
CA LEU A 8 -36.98 23.75 9.92
C LEU A 8 -36.92 22.47 9.09
N TRP A 9 -38.07 21.90 8.71
CA TRP A 9 -38.11 20.73 7.83
C TRP A 9 -37.51 21.02 6.45
N LEU A 10 -37.82 22.18 5.88
CA LEU A 10 -37.24 22.62 4.60
C LEU A 10 -35.71 22.80 4.70
N ARG A 11 -35.21 23.36 5.81
CA ARG A 11 -33.76 23.51 6.04
C ARG A 11 -33.06 22.16 6.20
N LEU A 12 -33.65 21.23 6.94
CA LEU A 12 -33.11 19.88 7.13
C LEU A 12 -33.09 19.11 5.82
N ALA A 13 -34.18 19.14 5.05
CA ALA A 13 -34.25 18.52 3.73
C ALA A 13 -33.21 19.11 2.78
N GLY A 14 -33.08 20.44 2.72
CA GLY A 14 -32.07 21.11 1.90
C GLY A 14 -30.64 20.73 2.28
N THR A 15 -30.34 20.64 3.59
CA THR A 15 -29.02 20.23 4.09
C THR A 15 -28.70 18.79 3.73
N LEU A 16 -29.67 17.88 3.86
CA LEU A 16 -29.50 16.47 3.48
C LEU A 16 -29.29 16.28 1.97
N VAL A 17 -30.03 17.02 1.15
CA VAL A 17 -29.85 17.01 -0.30
C VAL A 17 -28.45 17.50 -0.67
N LEU A 18 -28.01 18.63 -0.10
CA LEU A 18 -26.66 19.15 -0.35
C LEU A 18 -25.58 18.16 0.08
N ALA A 19 -25.71 17.57 1.28
CA ALA A 19 -24.78 16.56 1.76
C ALA A 19 -24.73 15.34 0.82
N GLY A 20 -25.90 14.87 0.35
CA GLY A 20 -25.98 13.78 -0.61
C GLY A 20 -25.29 14.11 -1.94
N LEU A 21 -25.49 15.31 -2.47
CA LEU A 21 -24.83 15.77 -3.70
C LEU A 21 -23.30 15.86 -3.53
N VAL A 22 -22.82 16.34 -2.38
CA VAL A 22 -21.38 16.38 -2.08
C VAL A 22 -20.80 14.96 -2.02
N VAL A 23 -21.48 14.03 -1.36
CA VAL A 23 -21.05 12.62 -1.31
C VAL A 23 -21.01 12.01 -2.72
N ILE A 24 -22.04 12.24 -3.54
CA ILE A 24 -22.08 11.75 -4.94
C ILE A 24 -20.94 12.37 -5.77
N ALA A 25 -20.67 13.66 -5.62
CA ALA A 25 -19.57 14.34 -6.31
C ALA A 25 -18.19 13.81 -5.87
N ALA A 26 -18.04 13.50 -4.59
CA ALA A 26 -16.82 12.90 -4.03
C ALA A 26 -16.58 11.48 -4.55
N ILE A 27 -17.57 10.58 -4.45
CA ILE A 27 -17.42 9.19 -4.92
C ILE A 27 -17.33 9.07 -6.44
N SER A 28 -17.91 10.02 -7.19
CA SER A 28 -17.75 10.07 -8.65
C SER A 28 -16.37 10.58 -9.07
N GLY A 29 -15.60 11.14 -8.13
CA GLY A 29 -14.27 11.69 -8.34
C GLY A 29 -14.29 12.97 -9.17
N THR A 30 -15.34 13.78 -9.02
CA THR A 30 -15.46 15.11 -9.63
C THR A 30 -14.33 16.05 -9.16
N PHE A 31 -13.85 15.86 -7.93
CA PHE A 31 -12.79 16.66 -7.31
C PHE A 31 -11.36 16.18 -7.61
N ARG A 32 -11.18 15.01 -8.26
CA ARG A 32 -9.85 14.45 -8.57
C ARG A 32 -8.89 15.42 -9.26
N PRO A 33 -9.29 16.25 -10.24
CA PRO A 33 -8.37 17.19 -10.87
C PRO A 33 -7.82 18.24 -9.89
N LEU A 34 -8.62 18.63 -8.90
CA LEU A 34 -8.19 19.56 -7.85
C LEU A 34 -7.22 18.86 -6.88
N GLU A 35 -7.57 17.65 -6.45
CA GLU A 35 -6.74 16.80 -5.58
C GLU A 35 -5.36 16.59 -6.21
N ASN A 36 -5.31 16.16 -7.47
CA ASN A 36 -4.06 15.94 -8.20
C ASN A 36 -3.20 17.20 -8.28
N ARG A 37 -3.81 18.38 -8.50
CA ARG A 37 -3.06 19.63 -8.52
C ARG A 37 -2.48 19.99 -7.15
N VAL A 38 -3.23 19.76 -6.08
CA VAL A 38 -2.74 19.99 -4.71
C VAL A 38 -1.58 19.04 -4.40
N GLU A 39 -1.69 17.78 -4.82
CA GLU A 39 -0.64 16.78 -4.68
C GLU A 39 0.62 17.15 -5.48
N GLU A 40 0.46 17.54 -6.75
CA GLU A 40 1.56 18.03 -7.60
C GLU A 40 2.28 19.24 -6.96
N LEU A 41 1.53 20.22 -6.47
CA LEU A 41 2.11 21.39 -5.78
C LEU A 41 2.85 20.98 -4.50
N THR A 42 2.31 20.02 -3.77
CA THR A 42 2.93 19.50 -2.54
C THR A 42 4.24 18.79 -2.86
N PHE A 43 4.28 17.94 -3.90
CA PHE A 43 5.50 17.28 -4.33
C PHE A 43 6.53 18.26 -4.90
N ALA A 44 6.08 19.28 -5.64
CA ALA A 44 6.97 20.32 -6.14
C ALA A 44 7.57 21.18 -5.00
N ALA A 45 6.80 21.42 -3.93
CA ALA A 45 7.26 22.18 -2.77
C ALA A 45 8.17 21.36 -1.83
N LEU A 46 7.95 20.05 -1.74
CA LEU A 46 8.73 19.13 -0.90
C LEU A 46 9.79 18.42 -1.71
N GLU A 47 10.91 19.09 -1.95
CA GLU A 47 12.06 18.48 -2.62
C GLU A 47 12.73 17.44 -1.69
N ARG A 48 12.68 16.17 -2.10
CA ARG A 48 13.36 15.06 -1.40
C ARG A 48 14.41 14.46 -2.35
N PRO A 49 15.67 14.94 -2.31
CA PRO A 49 16.70 14.44 -3.19
C PRO A 49 16.91 12.94 -2.95
N ALA A 50 17.00 12.17 -4.03
CA ALA A 50 17.34 10.76 -3.94
C ALA A 50 18.71 10.62 -3.27
N SER A 51 18.82 9.75 -2.28
CA SER A 51 20.09 9.55 -1.55
C SER A 51 21.21 9.01 -2.43
N GLY A 52 20.88 8.41 -3.58
CA GLY A 52 21.80 7.66 -4.42
C GLY A 52 22.31 6.35 -3.77
N GLN A 53 21.84 6.05 -2.55
CA GLN A 53 22.24 4.89 -1.76
C GLN A 53 21.13 3.85 -1.80
N VAL A 54 20.83 3.37 -3.01
CA VAL A 54 19.83 2.33 -3.26
C VAL A 54 20.54 1.10 -3.78
N HIS A 55 20.37 -0.01 -3.08
CA HIS A 55 20.88 -1.31 -3.50
C HIS A 55 19.70 -2.20 -3.90
N VAL A 56 19.75 -2.74 -5.10
CA VAL A 56 18.76 -3.69 -5.61
C VAL A 56 19.33 -5.10 -5.42
N VAL A 57 18.62 -5.92 -4.65
CA VAL A 57 18.95 -7.34 -4.46
C VAL A 57 17.99 -8.14 -5.33
N GLU A 58 18.54 -8.75 -6.39
CA GLU A 58 17.74 -9.46 -7.38
C GLU A 58 17.65 -10.96 -7.06
N MET A 59 16.52 -11.56 -7.41
CA MET A 59 16.35 -13.01 -7.47
C MET A 59 16.80 -13.48 -8.86
N ASP A 60 18.10 -13.72 -9.02
CA ASP A 60 18.69 -14.03 -10.32
C ASP A 60 18.40 -15.46 -10.81
N ALA A 61 18.75 -15.75 -12.07
CA ALA A 61 18.51 -17.05 -12.69
C ALA A 61 19.26 -18.19 -11.97
N ALA A 62 20.44 -17.93 -11.41
CA ALA A 62 21.20 -18.91 -10.66
C ALA A 62 20.50 -19.28 -9.35
N SER A 63 19.97 -18.29 -8.63
CA SER A 63 19.19 -18.48 -7.40
C SER A 63 17.90 -19.22 -7.68
N MET A 64 17.21 -18.88 -8.78
CA MET A 64 16.01 -19.60 -9.24
C MET A 64 16.31 -21.07 -9.60
N ALA A 65 17.47 -21.36 -10.18
CA ALA A 65 17.89 -22.73 -10.48
C ALA A 65 18.29 -23.52 -9.21
N ALA A 66 18.82 -22.83 -8.19
CA ALA A 66 19.21 -23.42 -6.92
C ALA A 66 18.00 -23.68 -6.01
N ILE A 67 17.04 -22.75 -5.96
CA ILE A 67 15.81 -22.86 -5.18
C ILE A 67 14.69 -23.27 -6.13
N GLN A 68 14.59 -24.59 -6.36
CA GLN A 68 13.64 -25.19 -7.30
C GLN A 68 12.20 -25.26 -6.74
N SER A 69 11.74 -24.17 -6.15
CA SER A 69 10.40 -24.05 -5.58
C SER A 69 9.86 -22.68 -5.93
N TRP A 70 8.58 -22.58 -6.26
CA TRP A 70 7.89 -21.30 -6.39
C TRP A 70 6.46 -21.42 -5.87
N PRO A 71 6.00 -20.50 -5.00
CA PRO A 71 6.75 -19.40 -4.36
C PRO A 71 7.89 -19.91 -3.46
N TRP A 72 8.95 -19.09 -3.27
CA TRP A 72 10.03 -19.47 -2.36
C TRP A 72 9.52 -19.56 -0.91
N PRO A 73 9.97 -20.56 -0.13
CA PRO A 73 9.66 -20.63 1.30
C PRO A 73 10.11 -19.37 2.05
N ARG A 74 9.30 -18.91 3.01
CA ARG A 74 9.49 -17.59 3.63
C ARG A 74 10.72 -17.49 4.56
N ASP A 75 11.32 -18.61 4.92
CA ASP A 75 12.59 -18.67 5.66
C ASP A 75 13.77 -18.09 4.85
N HIS A 76 13.71 -18.14 3.52
CA HIS A 76 14.69 -17.47 2.66
C HIS A 76 14.63 -15.95 2.83
N TYR A 77 13.42 -15.37 2.82
CA TYR A 77 13.24 -13.93 3.05
C TYR A 77 13.56 -13.52 4.48
N ALA A 78 13.30 -14.39 5.47
CA ALA A 78 13.74 -14.18 6.86
C ALA A 78 15.27 -14.01 6.96
N ARG A 79 16.02 -14.87 6.27
CA ARG A 79 17.49 -14.78 6.20
C ARG A 79 17.96 -13.51 5.50
N VAL A 80 17.28 -13.09 4.43
CA VAL A 80 17.59 -11.83 3.73
C VAL A 80 17.41 -10.63 4.67
N VAL A 81 16.30 -10.56 5.42
CA VAL A 81 16.07 -9.50 6.40
C VAL A 81 17.22 -9.43 7.41
N GLN A 82 17.56 -10.57 8.03
CA GLN A 82 18.64 -10.64 9.02
C GLN A 82 19.99 -10.18 8.46
N GLN A 83 20.33 -10.59 7.23
CA GLN A 83 21.61 -10.23 6.60
C GLN A 83 21.68 -8.75 6.22
N LEU A 84 20.60 -8.19 5.68
CA LEU A 84 20.55 -6.77 5.30
C LEU A 84 20.53 -5.87 6.53
N ASP A 85 19.78 -6.25 7.57
CA ASP A 85 19.75 -5.54 8.84
C ASP A 85 21.13 -5.54 9.51
N ALA A 86 21.79 -6.70 9.60
CA ALA A 86 23.14 -6.82 10.11
C ALA A 86 24.18 -6.05 9.27
N ALA A 87 23.92 -5.86 7.97
CA ALA A 87 24.75 -5.04 7.09
C ALA A 87 24.50 -3.52 7.25
N GLY A 88 23.57 -3.12 8.11
CA GLY A 88 23.25 -1.71 8.39
C GLY A 88 22.34 -1.06 7.36
N ALA A 89 21.48 -1.85 6.69
CA ALA A 89 20.47 -1.30 5.80
C ALA A 89 19.57 -0.30 6.55
N ARG A 90 19.38 0.90 6.01
CA ARG A 90 18.51 1.92 6.63
C ARG A 90 17.04 1.51 6.61
N SER A 91 16.62 0.77 5.59
CA SER A 91 15.26 0.29 5.37
C SER A 91 15.31 -0.85 4.37
N ILE A 92 14.38 -1.80 4.49
CA ILE A 92 14.28 -2.97 3.59
C ILE A 92 12.89 -2.95 2.95
N SER A 93 12.82 -3.02 1.62
CA SER A 93 11.54 -3.06 0.89
C SER A 93 11.51 -4.29 0.00
N PHE A 94 10.43 -5.07 0.09
CA PHE A 94 10.22 -6.23 -0.77
C PHE A 94 9.32 -5.89 -1.96
N ASP A 95 9.70 -6.39 -3.13
CA ASP A 95 8.84 -6.46 -4.33
C ASP A 95 8.46 -7.93 -4.60
N VAL A 96 7.87 -8.57 -3.59
CA VAL A 96 7.41 -9.96 -3.63
C VAL A 96 6.06 -10.03 -2.96
N ASP A 97 5.07 -10.62 -3.63
CA ASP A 97 3.74 -10.82 -3.05
C ASP A 97 3.72 -11.98 -2.04
N PHE A 98 3.35 -11.66 -0.80
CA PHE A 98 3.20 -12.61 0.30
C PHE A 98 1.73 -12.88 0.65
N SER A 99 0.77 -12.52 -0.20
CA SER A 99 -0.67 -12.70 0.07
C SER A 99 -1.15 -14.16 0.00
N GLY A 100 -0.40 -15.03 -0.70
CA GLY A 100 -0.71 -16.45 -0.82
C GLY A 100 -0.48 -17.25 0.48
N SER A 101 -1.18 -18.38 0.63
CA SER A 101 -0.92 -19.32 1.72
C SER A 101 0.49 -19.91 1.59
N GLY A 102 1.26 -19.92 2.67
CA GLY A 102 2.56 -20.61 2.74
C GLY A 102 2.65 -21.59 3.89
N ASP A 103 3.85 -22.10 4.11
CA ASP A 103 4.17 -22.98 5.24
C ASP A 103 4.17 -22.17 6.56
N PRO A 104 3.35 -22.53 7.57
CA PRO A 104 3.23 -21.76 8.80
C PRO A 104 4.54 -21.57 9.58
N VAL A 105 5.46 -22.54 9.50
CA VAL A 105 6.76 -22.46 10.20
C VAL A 105 7.63 -21.39 9.55
N SER A 106 7.70 -21.40 8.21
CA SER A 106 8.43 -20.40 7.43
C SER A 106 7.84 -19.00 7.60
N ASP A 107 6.51 -18.89 7.71
CA ASP A 107 5.81 -17.62 7.91
C ASP A 107 6.11 -17.01 9.27
N LEU A 108 6.11 -17.84 10.32
CA LEU A 108 6.51 -17.43 11.66
C LEU A 108 7.98 -16.99 11.70
N ALA A 109 8.87 -17.70 11.01
CA ALA A 109 10.27 -17.33 10.93
C ALA A 109 10.45 -15.96 10.24
N PHE A 110 9.71 -15.68 9.17
CA PHE A 110 9.77 -14.40 8.49
C PHE A 110 9.19 -13.27 9.35
N GLY A 111 8.03 -13.48 9.98
CA GLY A 111 7.44 -12.51 10.90
C GLY A 111 8.36 -12.20 12.08
N ALA A 112 9.04 -13.20 12.65
CA ALA A 112 10.00 -13.02 13.72
C ALA A 112 11.24 -12.24 13.27
N ALA A 113 11.75 -12.50 12.07
CA ALA A 113 12.88 -11.75 11.51
C ALA A 113 12.51 -10.27 11.28
N ILE A 114 11.32 -9.99 10.75
CA ILE A 114 10.82 -8.62 10.59
C ILE A 114 10.69 -7.93 11.95
N ALA A 115 10.11 -8.61 12.95
CA ALA A 115 9.89 -8.04 14.27
C ALA A 115 11.20 -7.78 15.05
N ALA A 116 12.26 -8.51 14.74
CA ALA A 116 13.57 -8.38 15.38
C ALA A 116 14.51 -7.39 14.67
N ALA A 117 14.22 -7.00 13.43
CA ALA A 117 15.07 -6.10 12.66
C ALA A 117 15.02 -4.67 13.21
N ASP A 118 16.18 -4.00 13.26
CA ASP A 118 16.26 -2.59 13.59
C ASP A 118 15.78 -1.71 12.41
N ALA A 119 16.02 -2.16 11.18
CA ALA A 119 15.57 -1.52 9.96
C ALA A 119 14.05 -1.71 9.75
N PRO A 120 13.30 -0.65 9.39
CA PRO A 120 11.91 -0.80 8.98
C PRO A 120 11.82 -1.65 7.71
N VAL A 121 10.94 -2.65 7.76
CA VAL A 121 10.65 -3.55 6.64
C VAL A 121 9.29 -3.20 6.01
N ALA A 122 9.30 -2.82 4.74
CA ALA A 122 8.11 -2.56 3.95
C ALA A 122 7.74 -3.78 3.11
N LEU A 123 6.48 -4.23 3.25
CA LEU A 123 5.91 -5.30 2.45
C LEU A 123 4.91 -4.73 1.45
N PRO A 124 4.83 -5.29 0.22
CA PRO A 124 3.88 -4.82 -0.76
C PRO A 124 2.46 -5.28 -0.37
N THR A 125 1.49 -4.38 -0.50
CA THR A 125 0.07 -4.73 -0.43
C THR A 125 -0.49 -4.79 -1.84
N PHE A 126 -1.01 -5.93 -2.24
CA PHE A 126 -1.60 -6.09 -3.56
C PHE A 126 -3.03 -5.53 -3.57
N ALA A 127 -3.22 -4.37 -4.22
CA ALA A 127 -4.53 -3.77 -4.44
C ALA A 127 -4.80 -3.67 -5.94
N GLN A 128 -5.15 -4.79 -6.58
CA GLN A 128 -5.66 -4.74 -7.95
C GLN A 128 -7.12 -4.27 -7.93
N ASN A 129 -7.37 -3.06 -8.44
CA ASN A 129 -8.69 -2.77 -8.98
C ASN A 129 -8.92 -3.74 -10.14
N ALA A 130 -9.93 -4.59 -10.04
CA ALA A 130 -10.31 -5.50 -11.11
C ALA A 130 -10.64 -4.68 -12.38
N GLY A 131 -9.63 -4.45 -13.21
CA GLY A 131 -9.78 -3.91 -14.55
C GLY A 131 -10.39 -4.99 -15.43
N PHE A 132 -11.66 -5.30 -15.23
CA PHE A 132 -12.41 -6.13 -16.15
C PHE A 132 -12.68 -5.29 -17.40
N ARG A 133 -11.72 -5.27 -18.33
CA ARG A 133 -12.00 -4.96 -19.73
C ARG A 133 -12.13 -6.29 -20.47
N ALA A 134 -13.32 -6.88 -20.42
CA ALA A 134 -13.73 -7.78 -21.48
C ALA A 134 -13.94 -6.95 -22.75
N GLY A 135 -13.23 -7.30 -23.82
CA GLY A 135 -13.43 -6.80 -25.17
C GLY A 135 -12.37 -5.80 -25.65
N ARG A 136 -11.40 -6.26 -26.44
CA ARG A 136 -11.55 -6.60 -27.87
C ARG A 136 -10.46 -7.55 -28.31
#